data_AF-A0A7W0TL79-F1
#
_entry.id   AF-A0A7W0TL79-F1
#
_cell.length_a   1.000
_cell.length_b   1.000
_cell.length_c   1.000
_cell.angle_alpha   90.00
_cell.angle_beta   90.00
_cell.angle_gamma   90.00
#
_symmetry.space_group_name_H-M   'P 1'
#
loop_
_entity.id
_entity.type
_entity.pdbx_description
1 polymer ?
#
loop_
_entity_poly.entity_id
_entity_poly.type
_entity_poly.pdbx_seq_one_letter_code
_entity_poly.pdbx_strand_id
1 'polypeptide(L)'
;MSSGTEMFVRYAFPPNERGYCGPSDTGALLEYGRSGAADAEFRPVAQAFTGAWPYLQLIAAAAGITDPLDARVVEAYWVGNELLDQVSPTALGTTMEDLFRRSVGQFSKLALGGVTNGLAHHSFHVFCIYPWVGLLGNERMHAHALNVLDKCRVREARVVQIADGLVTVESQPLTFDGGWLALGPAVREVTNGEVDGPGQDGPRPLDDLAVGDWVAVHWDWICDRLTADQRDALRRYSTHHLAIVNDRASAPSLGATPD
;
A
#
# COMPACT_ATOMS: atom_id res chain seq x y z
N MET A 1 -6.03 20.99 3.35
CA MET A 1 -5.81 19.58 3.72
C MET A 1 -6.81 18.77 2.95
N SER A 2 -6.37 17.76 2.19
CA SER A 2 -7.30 16.85 1.50
C SER A 2 -8.11 16.06 2.52
N SER A 3 -9.35 15.69 2.21
CA SER A 3 -10.12 14.80 3.09
C SER A 3 -9.48 13.41 3.15
N GLY A 4 -9.77 12.63 4.19
CA GLY A 4 -9.26 11.26 4.26
C GLY A 4 -9.87 10.37 3.19
N THR A 5 -11.10 10.65 2.73
CA THR A 5 -11.71 10.04 1.55
C THR A 5 -10.88 10.28 0.28
N GLU A 6 -10.51 11.53 -0.01
CA GLU A 6 -9.67 11.86 -1.18
C GLU A 6 -8.32 11.16 -1.12
N MET A 7 -7.69 11.12 0.07
CA MET A 7 -6.46 10.36 0.27
C MET A 7 -6.70 8.87 0.00
N PHE A 8 -7.74 8.27 0.57
CA PHE A 8 -8.04 6.85 0.37
C PHE A 8 -8.18 6.52 -1.12
N VAL A 9 -8.90 7.35 -1.89
CA VAL A 9 -9.08 7.16 -3.34
C VAL A 9 -7.73 7.21 -4.07
N ARG A 10 -6.89 8.22 -3.80
CA ARG A 10 -5.57 8.38 -4.45
C ARG A 10 -4.67 7.15 -4.29
N TYR A 11 -4.72 6.49 -3.13
CA TYR A 11 -3.94 5.29 -2.87
C TYR A 11 -4.64 3.99 -3.28
N ALA A 12 -5.97 3.90 -3.20
CA ALA A 12 -6.71 2.67 -3.48
C ALA A 12 -6.97 2.44 -4.98
N PHE A 13 -7.04 3.51 -5.78
CA PHE A 13 -7.36 3.43 -7.21
C PHE A 13 -6.35 2.61 -8.03
N PRO A 14 -5.02 2.83 -7.92
CA PRO A 14 -4.06 2.15 -8.81
C PRO A 14 -4.12 0.62 -8.81
N PRO A 15 -4.13 -0.08 -7.65
CA PRO A 15 -4.30 -1.54 -7.63
C PRO A 15 -5.74 -1.97 -7.96
N ASN A 16 -6.76 -1.15 -7.65
CA ASN A 16 -8.15 -1.48 -7.91
C ASN A 16 -8.45 -1.53 -9.41
N GLU A 17 -7.97 -0.55 -10.18
CA GLU A 17 -8.07 -0.52 -11.64
C GLU A 17 -7.48 -1.79 -12.28
N ARG A 18 -6.45 -2.38 -11.66
CA ARG A 18 -5.76 -3.59 -12.10
C ARG A 18 -6.37 -4.89 -11.55
N GLY A 19 -7.44 -4.81 -10.77
CA GLY A 19 -8.14 -5.95 -10.19
C GLY A 19 -7.43 -6.60 -8.99
N TYR A 20 -6.45 -5.94 -8.37
CA TYR A 20 -5.68 -6.49 -7.24
C TYR A 20 -6.37 -6.30 -5.87
N CYS A 21 -7.29 -5.36 -5.75
CA CYS A 21 -8.08 -5.12 -4.53
C CYS A 21 -9.40 -4.41 -4.82
N GLY A 22 -10.31 -4.38 -3.85
CA GLY A 22 -11.53 -3.56 -3.92
C GLY A 22 -12.63 -4.12 -4.83
N PRO A 23 -13.74 -3.39 -4.99
CA PRO A 23 -14.85 -3.78 -5.86
C PRO A 23 -14.46 -3.70 -7.34
N SER A 24 -15.13 -4.49 -8.19
CA SER A 24 -14.88 -4.51 -9.64
C SER A 24 -15.35 -3.23 -10.36
N ASP A 25 -16.23 -2.45 -9.74
CA ASP A 25 -16.66 -1.15 -10.25
C ASP A 25 -15.66 -0.06 -9.87
N THR A 26 -14.61 0.06 -10.70
CA THR A 26 -13.55 1.06 -10.56
C THR A 26 -14.04 2.47 -10.95
N GLY A 27 -15.13 2.56 -11.72
CA GLY A 27 -15.73 3.81 -12.17
C GLY A 27 -16.31 4.63 -11.02
N ALA A 28 -16.97 3.96 -10.07
CA ALA A 28 -17.46 4.60 -8.85
C ALA A 28 -16.31 5.25 -8.06
N LEU A 29 -15.20 4.53 -7.84
CA LEU A 29 -14.03 5.05 -7.11
C LEU A 29 -13.42 6.30 -7.79
N LEU A 30 -13.36 6.30 -9.11
CA LEU A 30 -12.85 7.40 -9.92
C LEU A 30 -13.77 8.63 -9.89
N GLU A 31 -15.09 8.41 -9.99
CA GLU A 31 -16.09 9.48 -9.92
C GLU A 31 -16.06 10.19 -8.56
N TYR A 32 -15.87 9.46 -7.45
CA TYR A 32 -15.64 10.05 -6.13
C TYR A 32 -14.35 10.85 -6.06
N GLY A 33 -13.25 10.32 -6.60
CA GLY A 33 -11.95 11.01 -6.63
C GLY A 33 -11.96 12.32 -7.44
N ARG A 34 -12.89 12.47 -8.39
CA ARG A 34 -13.06 13.67 -9.22
C ARG A 34 -14.05 14.68 -8.65
N SER A 35 -15.14 14.19 -8.06
CA SER A 35 -16.26 15.04 -7.62
C SER A 35 -16.07 15.65 -6.23
N GLY A 36 -15.21 15.06 -5.39
CA GLY A 36 -15.11 15.44 -3.98
C GLY A 36 -16.43 15.24 -3.23
N ALA A 37 -17.26 14.29 -3.68
CA ALA A 37 -18.58 14.03 -3.11
C ALA A 37 -18.50 13.67 -1.62
N ALA A 38 -19.61 13.87 -0.91
CA ALA A 38 -19.66 13.78 0.55
C ALA A 38 -19.27 12.38 1.06
N ASP A 39 -18.46 12.35 2.13
CA ASP A 39 -17.90 11.13 2.74
C ASP A 39 -18.92 10.02 3.05
N ALA A 40 -20.19 10.39 3.27
CA ALA A 40 -21.28 9.47 3.57
C ALA A 40 -21.62 8.52 2.41
N GLU A 41 -21.54 9.01 1.16
CA GLU A 41 -21.87 8.22 -0.03
C GLU A 41 -20.70 7.32 -0.46
N PHE A 42 -19.47 7.69 -0.10
CA PHE A 42 -18.27 6.92 -0.39
C PHE A 42 -18.04 5.73 0.57
N ARG A 43 -18.53 5.81 1.81
CA ARG A 43 -18.28 4.79 2.84
C ARG A 43 -18.58 3.35 2.39
N PRO A 44 -19.71 3.03 1.72
CA PRO A 44 -19.97 1.68 1.22
C PRO A 44 -18.92 1.19 0.21
N VAL A 45 -18.38 2.09 -0.62
CA VAL A 45 -17.31 1.78 -1.58
C VAL A 45 -16.02 1.45 -0.83
N ALA A 46 -15.62 2.29 0.14
CA ALA A 46 -14.46 2.02 0.98
C ALA A 46 -14.57 0.69 1.75
N GLN A 47 -15.76 0.36 2.25
CA GLN A 47 -16.04 -0.90 2.94
C GLN A 47 -15.85 -2.14 2.05
N ALA A 48 -16.00 -2.01 0.73
CA ALA A 48 -15.76 -3.10 -0.21
C ALA A 48 -14.27 -3.42 -0.40
N PHE A 49 -13.35 -2.56 0.06
CA PHE A 49 -11.92 -2.86 0.12
C PHE A 49 -11.61 -3.76 1.31
N THR A 50 -11.97 -5.03 1.19
CA THR A 50 -11.86 -6.02 2.26
C THR A 50 -10.45 -6.18 2.82
N GLY A 51 -9.39 -5.87 2.05
CA GLY A 51 -8.01 -5.85 2.54
C GLY A 51 -7.65 -4.61 3.37
N ALA A 52 -8.10 -3.41 2.98
CA ALA A 52 -7.72 -2.15 3.62
C ALA A 52 -8.69 -1.73 4.74
N TRP A 53 -9.99 -1.93 4.54
CA TRP A 53 -11.03 -1.44 5.45
C TRP A 53 -10.86 -1.92 6.90
N PRO A 54 -10.54 -3.21 7.17
CA PRO A 54 -10.36 -3.66 8.55
C PRO A 54 -9.16 -3.03 9.26
N TYR A 55 -8.11 -2.64 8.52
CA TYR A 55 -6.99 -1.88 9.09
C TYR A 55 -7.44 -0.47 9.50
N LEU A 56 -8.19 0.22 8.65
CA LEU A 56 -8.71 1.55 8.96
C LEU A 56 -9.62 1.51 10.20
N GLN A 57 -10.50 0.51 10.29
CA GLN A 57 -11.33 0.32 11.48
C GLN A 57 -10.51 0.05 12.74
N LEU A 58 -9.47 -0.78 12.63
CA LEU A 58 -8.59 -1.12 13.74
C LEU A 58 -7.81 0.10 14.25
N ILE A 59 -7.21 0.88 13.35
CA ILE A 59 -6.46 2.09 13.68
C ILE A 59 -7.39 3.14 14.30
N ALA A 60 -8.55 3.38 13.70
CA ALA A 60 -9.52 4.33 14.22
C ALA A 60 -10.00 3.95 15.62
N ALA A 61 -10.34 2.66 15.84
CA ALA A 61 -10.77 2.17 17.14
C ALA A 61 -9.66 2.29 18.20
N ALA A 62 -8.41 1.96 17.85
CA ALA A 62 -7.27 2.07 18.76
C ALA A 62 -6.99 3.53 19.16
N ALA A 63 -7.18 4.47 18.24
CA ALA A 63 -6.97 5.90 18.46
C ALA A 63 -8.20 6.64 19.04
N GLY A 64 -9.32 5.94 19.28
CA GLY A 64 -10.57 6.58 19.72
C GLY A 64 -11.19 7.51 18.67
N ILE A 65 -10.87 7.32 17.39
CA ILE A 65 -11.40 8.08 16.26
C ILE A 65 -12.66 7.38 15.74
N THR A 66 -13.77 8.11 15.65
CA THR A 66 -15.06 7.53 15.22
C THR A 66 -15.06 7.16 13.74
N ASP A 67 -14.38 7.93 12.90
CA ASP A 67 -14.39 7.72 11.45
C ASP A 67 -13.12 7.01 10.95
N PRO A 68 -13.23 5.77 10.41
CA PRO A 68 -12.12 5.11 9.70
C PRO A 68 -11.58 5.86 8.48
N LEU A 69 -12.34 6.81 7.93
CA LEU A 69 -11.91 7.68 6.84
C LEU A 69 -11.37 9.04 7.33
N ASP A 70 -11.14 9.22 8.64
CA ASP A 70 -10.39 10.37 9.15
C ASP A 70 -9.00 10.40 8.48
N ALA A 71 -8.57 11.57 8.01
CA ALA A 71 -7.32 11.72 7.26
C ALA A 71 -6.10 11.16 8.01
N ARG A 72 -6.08 11.25 9.34
CA ARG A 72 -4.99 10.71 10.17
C ARG A 72 -4.97 9.18 10.14
N VAL A 73 -6.15 8.54 10.12
CA VAL A 73 -6.30 7.09 10.05
C VAL A 73 -5.88 6.57 8.67
N VAL A 74 -6.31 7.25 7.61
CA VAL A 74 -5.97 6.90 6.23
C VAL A 74 -4.46 7.08 5.98
N GLU A 75 -3.88 8.18 6.46
CA GLU A 75 -2.43 8.40 6.40
C GLU A 75 -1.68 7.31 7.18
N ALA A 76 -2.13 6.97 8.39
CA ALA A 76 -1.51 5.92 9.21
C ALA A 76 -1.43 4.59 8.46
N TYR A 77 -2.47 4.23 7.70
CA TYR A 77 -2.48 2.99 6.93
C TYR A 77 -1.54 3.04 5.73
N TRP A 78 -1.57 4.11 4.92
CA TRP A 78 -0.84 4.14 3.64
C TRP A 78 0.62 4.59 3.73
N VAL A 79 0.90 5.57 4.60
CA VAL A 79 2.20 6.25 4.75
C VAL A 79 2.81 5.97 6.12
N GLY A 80 1.95 5.89 7.14
CA GLY A 80 2.34 5.70 8.52
C GLY A 80 2.47 6.99 9.30
N ASN A 81 2.01 6.95 10.56
CA ASN A 81 2.18 7.99 11.56
C ASN A 81 2.08 7.37 12.98
N GLU A 82 2.04 8.21 14.00
CA GLU A 82 2.00 7.82 15.42
C GLU A 82 0.75 7.04 15.85
N LEU A 83 -0.34 7.04 15.06
CA LEU A 83 -1.54 6.26 15.42
C LEU A 83 -1.25 4.76 15.41
N LEU A 84 -0.26 4.30 14.65
CA LEU A 84 0.12 2.89 14.59
C LEU A 84 0.69 2.38 15.92
N ASP A 85 1.27 3.25 16.74
CA ASP A 85 1.81 2.88 18.06
C ASP A 85 0.70 2.52 19.07
N GLN A 86 -0.54 2.90 18.78
CA GLN A 86 -1.71 2.65 19.64
C GLN A 86 -2.37 1.29 19.33
N VAL A 87 -2.04 0.69 18.18
CA VAL A 87 -2.63 -0.60 17.77
C VAL A 87 -1.93 -1.73 18.50
N SER A 88 -2.65 -2.43 19.37
CA SER A 88 -2.07 -3.59 20.07
C SER A 88 -1.76 -4.74 19.10
N PRO A 89 -0.63 -5.47 19.28
CA PRO A 89 -0.31 -6.64 18.46
C PRO A 89 -1.41 -7.71 18.48
N THR A 90 -2.05 -7.91 19.63
CA THR A 90 -3.16 -8.86 19.78
C THR A 90 -4.36 -8.47 18.91
N ALA A 91 -4.77 -7.21 18.93
CA ALA A 91 -5.89 -6.74 18.12
C ALA A 91 -5.60 -6.83 16.61
N LEU A 92 -4.36 -6.51 16.21
CA LEU A 92 -3.91 -6.72 14.83
C LEU A 92 -4.01 -8.20 14.44
N GLY A 93 -3.49 -9.09 15.29
CA GLY A 93 -3.56 -10.53 15.06
C GLY A 93 -4.97 -11.06 14.88
N THR A 94 -5.89 -10.70 15.78
CA THR A 94 -7.30 -11.11 15.66
C THR A 94 -7.93 -10.57 14.38
N THR A 95 -7.64 -9.32 14.01
CA THR A 95 -8.16 -8.73 12.76
C THR A 95 -7.64 -9.49 11.54
N MET A 96 -6.35 -9.88 11.55
CA MET A 96 -5.76 -10.65 10.45
C MET A 96 -6.32 -12.06 10.38
N GLU A 97 -6.48 -12.76 11.51
CA GLU A 97 -7.12 -14.08 11.57
C GLU A 97 -8.54 -14.07 10.99
N ASP A 98 -9.32 -13.03 11.29
CA ASP A 98 -10.67 -12.88 10.74
C ASP A 98 -10.66 -12.59 9.23
N LEU A 99 -9.69 -11.81 8.74
CA LEU A 99 -9.47 -11.60 7.31
C LEU A 99 -9.11 -12.92 6.59
N PHE A 100 -8.23 -13.72 7.20
CA PHE A 100 -7.85 -15.03 6.67
C PHE A 100 -9.03 -15.97 6.59
N ARG A 101 -9.85 -16.06 7.63
CA ARG A 101 -11.01 -16.96 7.66
C ARG A 101 -12.03 -16.64 6.56
N ARG A 102 -12.14 -15.37 6.18
CA ARG A 102 -13.08 -14.91 5.13
C ARG A 102 -12.55 -15.10 3.70
N SER A 103 -11.24 -15.26 3.55
CA SER A 103 -10.58 -15.39 2.25
C SER A 103 -10.41 -16.88 1.90
N VAL A 104 -11.31 -17.44 1.09
CA VAL A 104 -11.22 -18.83 0.59
C VAL A 104 -10.06 -18.95 -0.41
N GLY A 105 -8.86 -19.30 0.07
CA GLY A 105 -7.67 -19.52 -0.76
C GLY A 105 -6.40 -19.61 0.08
N GLN A 106 -5.46 -20.47 -0.32
CA GLN A 106 -4.24 -20.79 0.44
C GLN A 106 -3.40 -19.54 0.78
N PHE A 107 -3.53 -19.05 2.01
CA PHE A 107 -2.60 -18.07 2.58
C PHE A 107 -1.43 -18.78 3.25
N SER A 108 -0.22 -18.23 3.06
CA SER A 108 1.02 -18.82 3.56
C SER A 108 1.10 -18.80 5.10
N LYS A 109 1.70 -19.83 5.70
CA LYS A 109 1.91 -19.97 7.15
C LYS A 109 2.75 -18.85 7.79
N LEU A 110 3.32 -17.90 7.02
CA LEU A 110 3.94 -16.68 7.58
C LEU A 110 2.96 -15.87 8.46
N ALA A 111 1.67 -15.98 8.15
CA ALA A 111 0.56 -15.26 8.76
C ALA A 111 0.40 -15.39 10.29
N LEU A 112 0.97 -16.42 10.94
CA LEU A 112 0.77 -16.65 12.38
C LEU A 112 2.00 -16.32 13.23
N GLY A 113 3.21 -16.35 12.67
CA GLY A 113 4.45 -16.00 13.37
C GLY A 113 4.79 -14.51 13.30
N GLY A 114 4.57 -13.88 12.14
CA GLY A 114 4.95 -12.48 11.88
C GLY A 114 4.02 -11.41 12.48
N VAL A 115 2.85 -11.81 13.00
CA VAL A 115 1.86 -10.90 13.58
C VAL A 115 2.37 -10.22 14.85
N THR A 116 3.23 -10.89 15.62
CA THR A 116 3.72 -10.38 16.91
C THR A 116 4.46 -9.06 16.80
N ASN A 117 5.08 -8.78 15.64
CA ASN A 117 5.78 -7.53 15.35
C ASN A 117 5.14 -6.73 14.22
N GLY A 118 4.02 -7.18 13.65
CA GLY A 118 3.31 -6.47 12.59
C GLY A 118 2.77 -5.14 13.07
N LEU A 119 2.73 -4.15 12.17
CA LEU A 119 2.06 -2.86 12.41
C LEU A 119 0.94 -2.70 11.39
N ALA A 120 -0.12 -1.98 11.75
CA ALA A 120 -1.32 -1.81 10.93
C ALA A 120 -1.11 -0.88 9.71
N HIS A 121 -0.05 -1.10 8.95
CA HIS A 121 0.38 -0.34 7.80
C HIS A 121 0.24 -1.16 6.52
N HIS A 122 0.08 -0.50 5.37
CA HIS A 122 -0.11 -1.15 4.09
C HIS A 122 1.06 -2.07 3.72
N SER A 123 2.30 -1.70 4.04
CA SER A 123 3.46 -2.56 3.80
C SER A 123 3.44 -3.88 4.61
N PHE A 124 2.78 -3.93 5.77
CA PHE A 124 2.55 -5.20 6.46
C PHE A 124 1.60 -6.08 5.66
N HIS A 125 0.52 -5.49 5.13
CA HIS A 125 -0.40 -6.21 4.26
C HIS A 125 0.34 -6.79 3.05
N VAL A 126 1.12 -5.96 2.33
CA VAL A 126 1.86 -6.38 1.14
C VAL A 126 2.91 -7.46 1.44
N PHE A 127 3.71 -7.31 2.49
CA PHE A 127 4.86 -8.20 2.75
C PHE A 127 4.56 -9.40 3.64
N CYS A 128 3.49 -9.38 4.42
CA CYS A 128 3.23 -10.44 5.40
C CYS A 128 1.88 -11.13 5.20
N ILE A 129 0.91 -10.47 4.56
CA ILE A 129 -0.45 -10.99 4.39
C ILE A 129 -0.72 -11.38 2.94
N TYR A 130 -0.26 -10.59 1.97
CA TYR A 130 -0.57 -10.76 0.57
C TYR A 130 0.08 -12.04 0.00
N PRO A 131 -0.63 -12.87 -0.79
CA PRO A 131 -0.17 -14.23 -1.12
C PRO A 131 1.05 -14.25 -2.06
N TRP A 132 1.34 -13.14 -2.74
CA TRP A 132 2.46 -13.00 -3.68
C TRP A 132 3.82 -13.27 -3.04
N VAL A 133 3.98 -12.99 -1.75
CA VAL A 133 5.22 -13.29 -1.02
C VAL A 133 5.54 -14.79 -1.03
N GLY A 134 4.51 -15.63 -0.85
CA GLY A 134 4.65 -17.09 -0.92
C GLY A 134 5.00 -17.62 -2.31
N LEU A 135 4.84 -16.79 -3.36
CA LEU A 135 5.15 -17.14 -4.75
C LEU A 135 6.54 -16.69 -5.20
N LEU A 136 7.31 -16.00 -4.36
CA LEU A 136 8.68 -15.57 -4.68
C LEU A 136 9.62 -16.75 -4.95
N GLY A 137 9.40 -17.90 -4.31
CA GLY A 137 10.15 -19.14 -4.54
C GLY A 137 9.71 -19.95 -5.76
N ASN A 138 8.63 -19.56 -6.44
CA ASN A 138 8.07 -20.32 -7.55
C ASN A 138 8.76 -19.92 -8.86
N GLU A 139 9.47 -20.84 -9.51
CA GLU A 139 10.24 -20.57 -10.75
C GLU A 139 9.44 -19.93 -11.89
N ARG A 140 8.12 -20.17 -11.97
CA ARG A 140 7.28 -19.60 -13.04
C ARG A 140 6.69 -18.25 -12.66
N MET A 141 6.41 -18.06 -11.38
CA MET A 141 5.67 -16.91 -10.87
C MET A 141 6.56 -15.86 -10.19
N HIS A 142 7.83 -16.16 -9.89
CA HIS A 142 8.70 -15.31 -9.08
C HIS A 142 8.81 -13.87 -9.61
N ALA A 143 9.02 -13.69 -10.92
CA ALA A 143 9.18 -12.38 -11.53
C ALA A 143 7.88 -11.55 -11.44
N HIS A 144 6.73 -12.19 -11.67
CA HIS A 144 5.43 -11.54 -11.56
C HIS A 144 5.11 -11.20 -10.10
N ALA A 145 5.37 -12.13 -9.17
CA ALA A 145 5.19 -11.92 -7.74
C ALA A 145 6.04 -10.75 -7.22
N LEU A 146 7.32 -10.70 -7.58
CA LEU A 146 8.20 -9.58 -7.22
C LEU A 146 7.69 -8.25 -7.78
N ASN A 147 7.24 -8.23 -9.04
CA ASN A 147 6.67 -7.03 -9.64
C ASN A 147 5.40 -6.58 -8.91
N VAL A 148 4.48 -7.49 -8.57
CA VAL A 148 3.26 -7.14 -7.83
C VAL A 148 3.61 -6.61 -6.43
N LEU A 149 4.53 -7.23 -5.70
CA LEU A 149 4.96 -6.73 -4.38
C LEU A 149 5.61 -5.36 -4.47
N ASP A 150 6.44 -5.13 -5.48
CA ASP A 150 7.12 -3.84 -5.68
C ASP A 150 6.16 -2.73 -6.07
N LYS A 151 5.16 -3.07 -6.89
CA LYS A 151 4.16 -2.10 -7.36
C LYS A 151 3.06 -1.86 -6.34
N CYS A 152 2.67 -2.87 -5.55
CA CYS A 152 1.68 -2.73 -4.48
C CYS A 152 2.23 -2.11 -3.20
N ARG A 153 3.54 -2.14 -2.92
CA ARG A 153 4.04 -1.30 -1.82
C ARG A 153 3.99 0.18 -2.23
N VAL A 154 3.67 1.03 -1.27
CA VAL A 154 3.85 2.47 -1.42
C VAL A 154 5.35 2.77 -1.37
N ARG A 155 5.86 3.45 -2.41
CA ARG A 155 7.28 3.81 -2.53
C ARG A 155 7.45 5.30 -2.28
N GLU A 156 8.50 5.67 -1.56
CA GLU A 156 9.04 7.04 -1.70
C GLU A 156 9.75 7.15 -3.05
N ALA A 157 9.52 8.24 -3.77
CA ALA A 157 10.20 8.55 -5.01
C ALA A 157 10.50 10.05 -5.10
N ARG A 158 11.58 10.41 -5.78
CA ARG A 158 11.92 11.80 -6.04
C ARG A 158 11.55 12.19 -7.46
N VAL A 159 10.85 13.29 -7.66
CA VAL A 159 10.57 13.82 -9.00
C VAL A 159 11.87 14.33 -9.61
N VAL A 160 12.29 13.74 -10.74
CA VAL A 160 13.54 14.11 -11.42
C VAL A 160 13.32 14.84 -12.74
N GLN A 161 12.13 14.69 -13.34
CA GLN A 161 11.77 15.38 -14.58
C GLN A 161 10.25 15.51 -14.69
N ILE A 162 9.80 16.66 -15.19
CA ILE A 162 8.43 16.89 -15.65
C ILE A 162 8.54 17.37 -17.09
N ALA A 163 7.98 16.62 -18.03
CA ALA A 163 8.03 16.95 -19.46
C ALA A 163 6.78 16.41 -20.17
N ASP A 164 6.18 17.22 -21.03
CA ASP A 164 5.02 16.85 -21.85
C ASP A 164 3.85 16.24 -21.05
N GLY A 165 3.62 16.78 -19.83
CA GLY A 165 2.60 16.29 -18.92
C GLY A 165 2.96 15.00 -18.17
N LEU A 166 4.09 14.36 -18.47
CA LEU A 166 4.56 13.15 -17.80
C LEU A 166 5.56 13.47 -16.68
N VAL A 167 5.45 12.74 -15.58
CA VAL A 167 6.39 12.82 -14.45
C VAL A 167 7.31 11.61 -14.47
N THR A 168 8.62 11.86 -14.48
CA THR A 168 9.63 10.84 -14.22
C THR A 168 10.09 10.96 -12.78
N VAL A 169 10.06 9.84 -12.07
CA VAL A 169 10.50 9.73 -10.68
C VAL A 169 11.68 8.77 -10.56
N GLU A 170 12.48 8.96 -9.52
CA GLU A 170 13.55 8.05 -9.13
C GLU A 170 13.17 7.36 -7.82
N SER A 171 13.11 6.03 -7.83
CA SER A 171 12.74 5.20 -6.67
C SER A 171 13.58 3.93 -6.62
N GLN A 172 13.73 3.32 -5.45
CA GLN A 172 14.41 2.02 -5.30
C GLN A 172 13.39 0.91 -5.49
N PRO A 173 13.53 -0.04 -6.44
CA PRO A 173 12.62 -1.16 -6.62
C PRO A 173 12.95 -2.30 -5.64
N LEU A 174 12.06 -3.28 -5.48
CA LEU A 174 12.39 -4.53 -4.78
C LEU A 174 13.29 -5.43 -5.61
N THR A 175 14.18 -6.14 -4.92
CA THR A 175 15.01 -7.21 -5.46
C THR A 175 14.87 -8.45 -4.57
N PHE A 176 14.94 -9.63 -5.18
CA PHE A 176 14.89 -10.90 -4.47
C PHE A 176 16.01 -11.83 -4.97
N ASP A 177 16.83 -12.35 -4.06
CA ASP A 177 17.99 -13.20 -4.37
C ASP A 177 17.73 -14.71 -4.19
N GLY A 178 16.46 -15.09 -3.98
CA GLY A 178 16.06 -16.47 -3.67
C GLY A 178 15.83 -16.72 -2.18
N GLY A 179 16.28 -15.84 -1.29
CA GLY A 179 16.03 -15.98 0.14
C GLY A 179 15.92 -14.68 0.93
N TRP A 180 16.10 -13.53 0.28
CA TRP A 180 16.07 -12.22 0.89
C TRP A 180 15.41 -11.19 -0.04
N LEU A 181 14.40 -10.49 0.47
CA LEU A 181 13.72 -9.39 -0.21
C LEU A 181 14.31 -8.04 0.26
N ALA A 182 14.85 -7.25 -0.66
CA ALA A 182 15.53 -5.99 -0.36
C ALA A 182 15.14 -4.87 -1.32
N LEU A 183 15.56 -3.64 -1.02
CA LEU A 183 15.52 -2.52 -1.96
C LEU A 183 16.81 -2.52 -2.80
N GLY A 184 16.65 -2.46 -4.11
CA GLY A 184 17.72 -2.36 -5.08
C GLY A 184 18.27 -0.93 -5.26
N PRO A 185 19.19 -0.75 -6.22
CA PRO A 185 19.65 0.59 -6.61
C PRO A 185 18.49 1.42 -7.17
N ALA A 186 18.54 2.74 -6.97
CA ALA A 186 17.53 3.63 -7.50
C ALA A 186 17.45 3.56 -9.03
N VAL A 187 16.24 3.51 -9.55
CA VAL A 187 15.93 3.49 -10.98
C VAL A 187 14.94 4.61 -11.31
N ARG A 188 14.94 5.05 -12.56
CA ARG A 188 13.97 6.02 -13.07
C ARG A 188 12.78 5.30 -13.68
N GLU A 189 11.58 5.74 -13.34
CA GLU A 189 10.33 5.27 -13.94
C GLU A 189 9.44 6.46 -14.32
N VAL A 190 8.69 6.31 -15.40
CA VAL A 190 7.65 7.27 -15.80
C VAL A 190 6.36 6.84 -15.11
N THR A 191 5.70 7.79 -14.46
CA THR A 191 4.40 7.57 -13.82
C THR A 191 3.26 7.89 -14.80
N ASN A 192 2.10 7.28 -14.62
CA ASN A 192 0.85 7.60 -15.33
C ASN A 192 0.19 8.90 -14.84
N GLY A 193 0.88 9.69 -14.01
CA GLY A 193 0.39 10.99 -13.56
C GLY A 193 0.53 12.04 -14.67
N GLU A 194 -0.59 12.65 -15.06
CA GLU A 194 -0.60 13.93 -15.75
C GLU A 194 -0.21 15.04 -14.76
N VAL A 195 0.62 15.99 -15.17
CA VAL A 195 0.82 17.26 -14.43
C VAL A 195 -0.28 18.25 -14.84
N ASP A 196 -1.05 18.73 -13.86
CA ASP A 196 -2.06 19.80 -14.04
C ASP A 196 -3.03 19.57 -15.22
N GLY A 197 -3.75 18.44 -15.19
CA GLY A 197 -4.82 18.08 -16.14
C GLY A 197 -6.08 17.57 -15.42
N PRO A 198 -7.23 17.44 -16.10
CA PRO A 198 -8.48 16.97 -15.48
C PRO A 198 -8.44 15.50 -14.98
N GLY A 199 -7.29 14.82 -15.06
CA GLY A 199 -7.13 13.42 -14.66
C GLY A 199 -8.05 12.53 -15.48
N GLN A 200 -7.78 12.37 -16.78
CA GLN A 200 -8.73 11.72 -17.71
C GLN A 200 -8.98 10.24 -17.41
N ASP A 201 -8.01 9.55 -16.78
CA ASP A 201 -8.08 8.11 -16.49
C ASP A 201 -7.76 7.77 -15.01
N GLY A 202 -7.70 8.75 -14.10
CA GLY A 202 -7.38 8.50 -12.68
C GLY A 202 -7.74 9.62 -11.70
N PRO A 203 -7.37 9.48 -10.42
CA PRO A 203 -7.57 10.49 -9.38
C PRO A 203 -6.96 11.83 -9.79
N ARG A 204 -7.50 12.92 -9.25
CA ARG A 204 -7.03 14.28 -9.57
C ARG A 204 -5.51 14.38 -9.33
N PRO A 205 -4.75 14.93 -10.30
CA PRO A 205 -3.33 15.22 -10.12
C PRO A 205 -3.03 16.12 -8.92
N LEU A 206 -1.78 16.07 -8.44
CA LEU A 206 -1.30 17.00 -7.44
C LEU A 206 -1.01 18.35 -8.11
N ASP A 207 -1.67 19.41 -7.64
CA ASP A 207 -1.38 20.77 -8.07
C ASP A 207 0.06 21.17 -7.63
N ASP A 208 0.75 21.97 -8.44
CA ASP A 208 2.08 22.55 -8.14
C ASP A 208 3.20 21.51 -7.87
N LEU A 209 3.16 20.36 -8.53
CA LEU A 209 4.24 19.37 -8.44
C LEU A 209 5.52 19.88 -9.12
N ALA A 210 6.66 19.81 -8.43
CA ALA A 210 7.93 20.32 -8.95
C ALA A 210 9.05 19.26 -8.99
N VAL A 211 10.01 19.46 -9.89
CA VAL A 211 11.27 18.70 -9.87
C VAL A 211 11.98 18.90 -8.53
N GLY A 212 12.33 17.79 -7.88
CA GLY A 212 12.93 17.78 -6.56
C GLY A 212 11.98 17.37 -5.44
N ASP A 213 10.66 17.41 -5.67
CA ASP A 213 9.66 16.97 -4.69
C ASP A 213 9.80 15.47 -4.38
N TRP A 214 9.51 15.11 -3.13
CA TRP A 214 9.35 13.72 -2.72
C TRP A 214 7.87 13.36 -2.77
N VAL A 215 7.57 12.21 -3.37
CA VAL A 215 6.19 11.73 -3.57
C VAL A 215 6.03 10.29 -3.14
N ALA A 216 4.81 9.96 -2.72
CA ALA A 216 4.36 8.59 -2.56
C ALA A 216 3.89 8.06 -3.92
N VAL A 217 4.42 6.91 -4.33
CA VAL A 217 4.04 6.23 -5.57
C VAL A 217 3.45 4.87 -5.23
N HIS A 218 2.23 4.60 -5.71
CA HIS A 218 1.59 3.30 -5.62
C HIS A 218 1.28 2.84 -7.05
N TRP A 219 1.79 1.66 -7.43
CA TRP A 219 1.89 1.23 -8.82
C TRP A 219 2.65 2.24 -9.69
N ASP A 220 2.01 2.84 -10.67
CA ASP A 220 2.56 3.83 -11.59
C ASP A 220 1.93 5.22 -11.32
N TRP A 221 1.28 5.43 -10.17
CA TRP A 221 0.58 6.66 -9.85
C TRP A 221 1.25 7.41 -8.70
N ILE A 222 1.34 8.73 -8.86
CA ILE A 222 1.71 9.65 -7.78
C ILE A 222 0.48 9.87 -6.90
N CYS A 223 0.52 9.36 -5.68
CA CYS A 223 -0.61 9.43 -4.74
C CYS A 223 -0.58 10.71 -3.91
N ASP A 224 0.59 11.12 -3.43
CA ASP A 224 0.73 12.32 -2.60
C ASP A 224 2.14 12.92 -2.64
N ARG A 225 2.26 14.20 -2.27
CA ARG A 225 3.56 14.83 -1.99
C ARG A 225 3.90 14.61 -0.52
N LEU A 226 5.08 14.05 -0.27
CA LEU A 226 5.54 13.68 1.05
C LEU A 226 6.27 14.84 1.73
N THR A 227 5.91 15.11 2.99
CA THR A 227 6.77 15.87 3.88
C THR A 227 7.98 15.03 4.31
N ALA A 228 8.97 15.67 4.95
CA ALA A 228 10.11 14.95 5.50
C ALA A 228 9.68 13.89 6.52
N ASP A 229 8.75 14.23 7.42
CA ASP A 229 8.26 13.32 8.46
C ASP A 229 7.49 12.13 7.86
N GLN A 230 6.63 12.39 6.88
CA GLN A 230 5.89 11.33 6.17
C GLN A 230 6.84 10.38 5.41
N ARG A 231 7.89 10.93 4.79
CA ARG A 231 8.90 10.13 4.11
C ARG A 231 9.67 9.24 5.09
N ASP A 232 10.09 9.80 6.21
CA ASP A 232 10.82 9.06 7.24
C ASP A 232 9.94 7.98 7.89
N ALA A 233 8.65 8.25 8.10
CA ALA A 233 7.66 7.28 8.54
C ALA A 233 7.49 6.13 7.52
N LEU A 234 7.25 6.44 6.25
CA LEU A 234 7.08 5.44 5.19
C LEU A 234 8.30 4.52 5.08
N ARG A 235 9.51 5.11 5.16
CA ARG A 235 10.77 4.34 5.17
C ARG A 235 10.88 3.44 6.40
N ARG A 236 10.56 3.96 7.59
CA ARG A 236 10.58 3.20 8.85
C ARG A 236 9.67 1.98 8.77
N TYR A 237 8.40 2.16 8.41
CA TYR A 237 7.43 1.05 8.38
C TYR A 237 7.74 0.06 7.25
N SER A 238 8.18 0.53 6.09
CA SER A 238 8.60 -0.36 4.99
C SER A 238 9.82 -1.20 5.36
N THR A 239 10.83 -0.59 6.00
CA THR A 239 12.04 -1.30 6.45
C THR A 239 11.70 -2.31 7.54
N HIS A 240 10.82 -1.95 8.48
CA HIS A 240 10.36 -2.83 9.56
C HIS A 240 9.66 -4.08 9.02
N HIS A 241 8.70 -3.92 8.09
CA HIS A 241 8.00 -5.06 7.52
C HIS A 241 8.86 -5.89 6.55
N LEU A 242 9.84 -5.28 5.86
CA LEU A 242 10.87 -6.01 5.13
C LEU A 242 11.72 -6.87 6.07
N ALA A 243 12.06 -6.37 7.27
CA ALA A 243 12.77 -7.18 8.25
C ALA A 243 11.93 -8.37 8.74
N ILE A 244 10.63 -8.18 8.97
CA ILE A 244 9.71 -9.25 9.41
C ILE A 244 9.58 -10.35 8.36
N VAL A 245 9.34 -10.01 7.09
CA VAL A 245 9.20 -11.03 6.03
C VAL A 245 10.51 -11.81 5.79
N ASN A 246 11.65 -11.17 6.04
CA ASN A 246 12.96 -11.79 5.91
C ASN A 246 13.41 -12.57 7.15
N ASP A 247 12.76 -12.40 8.31
CA ASP A 247 13.08 -13.14 9.52
C ASP A 247 12.60 -14.60 9.40
N ARG A 248 13.55 -15.48 9.06
CA ARG A 248 13.34 -16.88 8.67
C ARG A 248 12.76 -17.77 9.78
N ALA A 249 12.53 -17.27 10.99
CA ALA A 249 11.95 -18.04 12.08
C ALA A 249 10.44 -18.37 11.90
N SER A 250 9.75 -17.75 10.92
CA SER A 250 8.30 -17.89 10.73
C SER A 250 7.84 -18.52 9.40
N ALA A 251 8.74 -19.03 8.54
CA ALA A 251 8.37 -19.61 7.25
C ALA A 251 9.08 -20.96 7.00
N PRO A 252 8.39 -22.02 6.51
CA PRO A 252 9.10 -23.07 5.81
C PRO A 252 9.80 -22.42 4.61
N SER A 253 11.06 -22.78 4.40
CA SER A 253 11.94 -22.25 3.34
C SER A 253 11.18 -21.77 2.11
N LEU A 254 11.38 -20.49 1.75
CA LEU A 254 10.86 -19.83 0.53
C LEU A 254 11.33 -20.49 -0.78
N GLY A 255 11.72 -21.77 -0.77
CA GLY A 255 12.25 -22.52 -1.89
C GLY A 255 12.19 -24.06 -1.73
N ALA A 256 11.39 -24.61 -0.82
CA ALA A 256 11.16 -26.07 -0.84
C ALA A 256 9.95 -26.40 -1.73
N THR A 257 10.22 -26.92 -2.92
CA THR A 257 9.23 -27.68 -3.68
C THR A 257 8.77 -28.88 -2.86
N PRO A 258 7.45 -29.20 -2.83
CA PRO A 258 7.02 -30.51 -2.38
C PRO A 258 7.48 -31.54 -3.42
N ASP A 259 8.12 -32.61 -2.96
CA ASP A 259 8.31 -33.85 -3.73
C ASP A 259 6.96 -34.43 -4.18
#